data_AF-A0A370GXM9-F1
#
_entry.id   AF-A0A370GXM9-F1
#
_cell.length_a   1.000
_cell.length_b   1.000
_cell.length_c   1.000
_cell.angle_alpha   90.00
_cell.angle_beta   90.00
_cell.angle_gamma   90.00
#
_symmetry.space_group_name_H-M   'P 1'
#
loop_
_entity.id
_entity.type
_entity.pdbx_description
1 polymer ?
#
loop_
_entity_poly.entity_id
_entity_poly.type
_entity_poly.pdbx_seq_one_letter_code
_entity_poly.pdbx_strand_id
1 'polypeptide(L)'
;MSAAAAWSVLLGLLAILGGVVYALLRSDDKYPREVSEAPSQHLEMVGWHHDAPHQPFTVKSAHQVMRQHKRCRREDCARKRAAWQTLVEARRITPDSGRMQ
;
A
#
# COMPACT_ATOMS: atom_id res chain seq x y z
N MET A 1 11.13 0.96 -48.84
CA MET A 1 10.50 1.55 -47.64
C MET A 1 11.14 2.92 -47.46
N SER A 2 10.40 4.03 -47.59
CA SER A 2 11.01 5.36 -47.50
C SER A 2 11.52 5.59 -46.07
N ALA A 3 12.68 6.23 -45.93
CA ALA A 3 13.26 6.54 -44.62
C ALA A 3 12.23 7.26 -43.72
N ALA A 4 11.42 8.16 -44.29
CA ALA A 4 10.34 8.86 -43.59
C ALA A 4 9.30 7.92 -42.95
N ALA A 5 8.92 6.83 -43.62
CA ALA A 5 7.98 5.85 -43.06
C ALA A 5 8.61 5.06 -41.90
N ALA A 6 9.91 4.77 -41.99
CA ALA A 6 10.64 4.10 -40.91
C ALA A 6 10.76 5.01 -39.67
N TRP A 7 11.02 6.30 -39.85
CA TRP A 7 11.07 7.28 -38.76
C TRP A 7 9.73 7.45 -38.05
N SER A 8 8.61 7.50 -38.79
CA SER A 8 7.28 7.58 -38.18
C SER A 8 6.93 6.36 -37.32
N VAL A 9 7.31 5.16 -37.77
CA VAL A 9 7.12 3.92 -37.00
C VAL A 9 7.97 3.94 -35.73
N LEU A 10 9.24 4.35 -35.83
CA LEU A 10 10.13 4.45 -34.67
C LEU A 10 9.63 5.46 -33.64
N LEU A 11 9.13 6.62 -34.06
CA LEU A 11 8.56 7.63 -33.16
C LEU A 11 7.29 7.12 -32.49
N GLY A 12 6.41 6.44 -33.24
CA GLY A 12 5.21 5.83 -32.68
C GLY A 12 5.54 4.77 -31.63
N LEU A 13 6.51 3.89 -31.92
CA LEU A 13 6.97 2.88 -30.97
C LEU A 13 7.58 3.51 -29.71
N LEU A 14 8.42 4.54 -29.85
CA LEU A 14 9.00 5.28 -28.73
C LEU A 14 7.92 5.92 -27.84
N ALA A 15 6.88 6.51 -28.44
CA ALA A 15 5.78 7.12 -27.70
C ALA A 15 4.97 6.08 -26.91
N ILE A 16 4.66 4.94 -27.52
CA ILE A 16 3.95 3.83 -26.85
C ILE A 16 4.79 3.29 -25.70
N LEU A 17 6.07 3.02 -25.95
CA LEU A 17 6.99 2.45 -24.97
C LEU A 17 7.19 3.41 -23.80
N GLY A 18 7.37 4.70 -24.07
CA GLY A 18 7.42 5.75 -23.04
C GLY A 18 6.12 5.86 -22.24
N GLY A 19 4.95 5.75 -22.90
CA GLY A 19 3.65 5.76 -22.24
C GLY A 19 3.43 4.55 -21.31
N VAL A 20 3.84 3.36 -21.74
CA VAL A 20 3.80 2.13 -20.93
C VAL A 20 4.73 2.25 -19.73
N VAL A 21 5.98 2.68 -19.93
CA VAL A 21 6.94 2.90 -18.84
C VAL A 21 6.39 3.93 -17.85
N TYR A 22 5.83 5.05 -18.34
CA TYR A 22 5.21 6.04 -17.48
C TYR A 22 4.02 5.48 -16.68
N ALA A 23 3.16 4.68 -17.31
CA ALA A 23 2.03 4.06 -16.63
C ALA A 23 2.48 3.06 -15.56
N LEU A 24 3.55 2.30 -15.82
CA LEU A 24 4.14 1.37 -14.87
C LEU A 24 4.81 2.12 -13.70
N LEU A 25 5.60 3.15 -13.97
CA LEU A 25 6.21 3.99 -12.92
C LEU A 25 5.14 4.72 -12.07
N ARG A 26 4.06 5.19 -12.70
CA ARG A 26 2.91 5.76 -11.98
C ARG A 26 2.13 4.72 -11.17
N SER A 27 2.20 3.45 -11.57
CA SER A 27 1.59 2.35 -10.82
C SER A 27 2.41 2.02 -9.59
N ASP A 28 3.75 2.10 -9.66
CA ASP A 28 4.62 1.93 -8.49
C ASP A 28 4.33 2.96 -7.38
N ASP A 29 3.93 4.19 -7.70
CA ASP A 29 3.47 5.15 -6.68
C ASP A 29 2.13 4.74 -6.01
N LYS A 30 1.32 3.92 -6.68
CA LYS A 30 0.04 3.39 -6.14
C LYS A 30 0.19 2.03 -5.44
N TYR A 31 1.26 1.30 -5.72
CA TYR A 31 1.67 0.08 -5.05
C TYR A 31 2.81 0.43 -4.08
N PRO A 32 2.53 0.77 -2.80
CA PRO A 32 3.62 0.92 -1.84
C PRO A 32 4.46 -0.34 -1.91
N ARG A 33 5.76 -0.17 -2.17
CA ARG A 33 6.80 -1.20 -2.28
C ARG A 33 6.58 -2.27 -1.21
N GLU A 34 5.91 -3.35 -1.59
CA GLU A 34 5.87 -4.55 -0.78
C GLU A 34 7.23 -5.20 -1.00
N VAL A 35 8.05 -5.17 0.05
CA VAL A 35 9.38 -5.78 0.05
C VAL A 35 9.20 -7.21 -0.42
N SER A 36 9.80 -7.54 -1.56
CA SER A 36 9.84 -8.89 -2.09
C SER A 36 10.68 -9.74 -1.17
N GLU A 37 10.03 -10.36 -0.19
CA GLU A 37 10.52 -11.58 0.44
C GLU A 37 10.07 -12.75 -0.44
N ALA A 38 11.05 -13.57 -0.84
CA ALA A 38 10.89 -14.74 -1.67
C ALA A 38 9.85 -15.74 -1.08
N PRO A 39 9.21 -16.57 -1.92
CA PRO A 39 7.95 -17.23 -1.62
C PRO A 39 8.13 -18.32 -0.57
N SER A 40 7.66 -18.06 0.65
CA SER A 40 7.29 -19.10 1.59
C SER A 40 5.78 -19.07 1.80
N GLN A 41 5.21 -20.26 1.81
CA GLN A 41 3.79 -20.57 1.72
C GLN A 41 3.04 -20.19 3.01
N HIS A 42 2.91 -18.91 3.33
CA HIS A 42 1.92 -18.43 4.29
C HIS A 42 0.77 -17.80 3.51
N LEU A 43 -0.06 -18.68 2.95
CA LEU A 43 -1.43 -18.38 2.57
C LEU A 43 -2.23 -18.20 3.87
N GLU A 44 -1.83 -17.21 4.69
CA GLU A 44 -2.65 -16.80 5.82
C GLU A 44 -3.91 -16.16 5.29
N MET A 45 -5.02 -16.46 5.93
CA MET A 45 -6.21 -15.64 5.89
C MET A 45 -5.86 -14.28 6.55
N VAL A 46 -5.16 -13.41 5.83
CA VAL A 46 -4.50 -12.17 6.30
C VAL A 46 -5.45 -11.13 6.96
N GLY A 47 -6.76 -11.37 7.00
CA GLY A 47 -7.74 -10.39 7.49
C GLY A 47 -8.23 -10.54 8.94
N TRP A 48 -7.95 -11.64 9.64
CA TRP A 48 -8.62 -11.93 10.93
C TRP A 48 -7.70 -12.29 12.12
N HIS A 49 -6.38 -12.07 12.01
CA HIS A 49 -5.51 -12.23 13.19
C HIS A 49 -5.54 -10.96 14.07
N HIS A 50 -5.70 -11.12 15.39
CA HIS A 50 -5.69 -10.00 16.34
C HIS A 50 -4.28 -9.63 16.82
N ASP A 51 -3.28 -10.43 16.51
CA ASP A 51 -1.89 -10.20 16.90
C ASP A 51 -1.31 -8.92 16.32
N ALA A 52 -0.31 -8.40 17.04
CA ALA A 52 0.47 -7.27 16.58
C ALA A 52 1.21 -7.67 15.28
N PRO A 53 1.28 -6.75 14.30
CA PRO A 53 2.14 -6.98 13.15
C PRO A 53 3.61 -6.98 13.61
N HIS A 54 4.44 -7.78 12.95
CA HIS A 54 5.89 -7.78 13.21
C HIS A 54 6.57 -6.45 12.82
N GLN A 55 5.96 -5.70 11.91
CA GLN A 55 6.45 -4.39 11.45
C GLN A 55 5.32 -3.35 11.50
N PRO A 56 5.64 -2.06 11.68
CA PRO A 56 4.64 -0.99 11.60
C PRO A 56 3.90 -1.01 10.26
N PHE A 57 2.61 -0.69 10.28
CA PHE A 57 1.84 -0.60 9.04
C PHE A 57 2.29 0.60 8.19
N THR A 58 2.06 0.51 6.88
CA THR A 58 1.99 1.70 6.04
C THR A 58 0.67 2.44 6.30
N VAL A 59 0.59 3.75 6.02
CA VAL A 59 -0.65 4.53 6.21
C VAL A 59 -1.84 3.89 5.47
N LYS A 60 -1.63 3.40 4.24
CA LYS A 60 -2.67 2.74 3.43
C LYS A 60 -3.17 1.45 4.08
N SER A 61 -2.26 0.57 4.52
CA SER A 61 -2.62 -0.69 5.18
C SER A 61 -3.24 -0.45 6.56
N ALA A 62 -2.78 0.55 7.30
CA ALA A 62 -3.37 0.95 8.57
C ALA A 62 -4.84 1.37 8.42
N HIS A 63 -5.17 2.17 7.40
CA HIS A 63 -6.57 2.48 7.08
C HIS A 63 -7.40 1.24 6.73
N GLN A 64 -6.81 0.25 6.05
CA GLN A 64 -7.50 -1.01 5.73
C GLN A 64 -7.76 -1.85 6.98
N VAL A 65 -6.78 -1.99 7.87
CA VAL A 65 -6.92 -2.69 9.15
C VAL A 65 -8.00 -2.02 10.00
N MET A 66 -8.04 -0.68 10.06
CA MET A 66 -9.11 0.04 10.76
C MET A 66 -10.50 -0.22 10.18
N ARG A 67 -10.61 -0.51 8.87
CA ARG A 67 -11.88 -0.90 8.23
C ARG A 67 -12.26 -2.36 8.51
N GLN A 68 -11.29 -3.27 8.56
CA GLN A 68 -11.51 -4.70 8.82
C GLN A 68 -11.87 -4.93 10.30
N HIS A 69 -11.15 -4.29 11.21
CA HIS A 69 -11.35 -4.41 12.66
C HIS A 69 -12.29 -3.33 13.21
N LYS A 70 -13.33 -2.96 12.46
CA LYS A 70 -14.34 -1.98 12.91
C LYS A 70 -14.99 -2.37 14.23
N ARG A 71 -15.28 -3.67 14.40
CA ARG A 71 -15.93 -4.25 15.59
C ARG A 71 -14.99 -4.50 16.77
N CYS A 72 -13.69 -4.59 16.53
CA CYS A 72 -12.72 -4.81 17.59
C CYS A 72 -12.54 -3.55 18.43
N ARG A 73 -12.32 -3.70 19.73
CA ARG A 73 -11.81 -2.61 20.56
C ARG A 73 -10.30 -2.45 20.38
N ARG A 74 -9.75 -1.28 20.70
CA ARG A 74 -8.32 -0.98 20.47
C ARG A 74 -7.43 -1.64 21.53
N GLU A 75 -7.96 -1.73 22.74
CA GLU A 75 -7.42 -2.42 23.89
C GLU A 75 -7.31 -3.94 23.65
N ASP A 76 -8.31 -4.55 23.01
CA ASP A 76 -8.37 -6.02 22.83
C ASP A 76 -7.75 -6.51 21.51
N CYS A 77 -7.45 -5.62 20.56
CA CYS A 77 -6.89 -5.97 19.26
C CYS A 77 -5.56 -5.25 19.01
N ALA A 78 -4.46 -5.98 19.20
CA ALA A 78 -3.11 -5.45 19.01
C ALA A 78 -2.89 -4.98 17.57
N ARG A 79 -3.46 -5.67 16.58
CA ARG A 79 -3.42 -5.24 15.18
C ARG A 79 -4.08 -3.89 14.94
N LYS A 80 -5.27 -3.68 15.50
CA LYS A 80 -5.99 -2.39 15.41
C LYS A 80 -5.22 -1.28 16.12
N ARG A 81 -4.61 -1.59 17.26
CA ARG A 81 -3.78 -0.65 18.02
C ARG A 81 -2.56 -0.19 17.22
N ALA A 82 -1.83 -1.13 16.61
CA ALA A 82 -0.70 -0.83 15.76
C ALA A 82 -1.11 0.04 14.55
N ALA A 83 -2.22 -0.30 13.89
CA ALA A 83 -2.75 0.52 12.79
C ALA A 83 -3.12 1.93 13.24
N TRP A 84 -3.76 2.07 14.41
CA TRP A 84 -4.09 3.38 14.96
C TRP A 84 -2.84 4.21 15.26
N GLN A 85 -1.81 3.60 15.88
CA GLN A 85 -0.54 4.26 16.17
C GLN A 85 0.15 4.78 14.90
N THR A 86 0.24 3.96 13.86
CA THR A 86 0.75 4.38 12.54
C THR A 86 0.02 5.62 12.00
N LEU A 87 -1.31 5.67 12.12
CA LEU A 87 -2.10 6.81 11.64
C LEU A 87 -1.92 8.06 12.49
N VAL A 88 -1.68 7.92 13.79
CA VAL A 88 -1.35 9.05 14.68
C VAL A 88 0.03 9.61 14.37
N GLU A 89 1.03 8.75 14.21
CA GLU A 89 2.39 9.14 13.89
C GLU A 89 2.47 9.83 12.51
N ALA A 90 1.70 9.33 11.54
CA ALA A 90 1.53 9.97 10.24
C ALA A 90 0.62 11.21 10.26
N ARG A 91 0.17 11.67 11.44
CA ARG A 91 -0.74 12.81 11.64
C ARG A 91 -2.04 12.74 10.85
N ARG A 92 -2.56 11.52 10.61
CA ARG A 92 -3.86 11.27 9.96
C ARG A 92 -5.00 11.16 10.97
N ILE A 93 -4.68 10.86 12.23
CA ILE A 93 -5.62 10.85 13.35
C ILE A 93 -5.02 11.70 14.46
N THR A 94 -5.79 12.68 14.96
CA THR A 94 -5.45 13.38 16.19
C THR A 94 -6.08 12.62 17.36
N PRO A 95 -5.29 12.09 18.31
CA PRO A 95 -5.84 11.50 19.52
C PRO A 95 -6.69 12.55 20.25
N ASP A 96 -7.91 12.18 20.61
CA ASP A 96 -8.70 12.99 21.53
C ASP A 96 -8.04 12.92 22.90
N SER A 97 -7.29 13.97 23.26
CA SER A 97 -6.53 14.06 24.52
C SER A 97 -7.41 13.99 25.77
N GLY A 98 -8.73 14.14 25.63
CA GLY A 98 -9.70 13.96 26.71
C GLY A 98 -10.18 12.51 26.91
N ARG A 99 -9.91 11.60 25.96
CA ARG A 99 -10.34 10.20 26.03
C ARG A 99 -9.14 9.26 25.99
N MET A 100 -8.41 9.20 27.09
CA MET A 100 -7.50 8.09 27.36
C MET A 100 -8.33 6.83 27.66
N GLN A 101 -8.57 5.99 26.65
CA GLN A 101 -9.14 4.64 26.79
C GLN A 101 -8.36 3.64 25.94
#